data_AF-A0A1U8MP55-F1
#
_entry.id   AF-A0A1U8MP55-F1
#
_cell.length_a   1.000
_cell.length_b   1.000
_cell.length_c   1.000
_cell.angle_alpha   90.00
_cell.angle_beta   90.00
_cell.angle_gamma   90.00
#
_symmetry.space_group_name_H-M   'P 1'
#
loop_
_entity.id
_entity.type
_entity.pdbx_description
1 polymer ?
#
loop_
_entity_poly.entity_id
_entity_poly.type
_entity_poly.pdbx_seq_one_letter_code
_entity_poly.pdbx_strand_id
1 'polypeptide(L)'
;MYLVGVQVSYYLFFENHTTKQRSKHETRIRICLLTIMFWILTLLIDRYVERISRRICNLAYVTWVVAQNLQLLALRLLADNIIGHKTLCLERAFDRNLLASFLVANLLTGLVNLSVDTIFVSPLSAVLILVSYSLTLCVVMVLIDFSGVKYKFW
;
A
#
# COMPACT_ATOMS: atom_id res chain seq x y z
N MET A 1 8.87 -10.33 7.30
CA MET A 1 8.55 -9.23 6.36
C MET A 1 9.65 -8.18 6.30
N TYR A 2 9.96 -7.50 7.42
CA TYR A 2 10.95 -6.41 7.42
C TYR A 2 12.31 -6.82 6.82
N LEU A 3 12.91 -7.92 7.28
CA LEU A 3 14.20 -8.40 6.78
C LEU A 3 14.19 -8.75 5.29
N VAL A 4 13.12 -9.40 4.81
CA VAL A 4 12.93 -9.71 3.38
C VAL A 4 12.85 -8.42 2.56
N GLY A 5 12.10 -7.43 3.05
CA GLY A 5 12.00 -6.11 2.40
C GLY A 5 13.35 -5.37 2.38
N VAL A 6 14.10 -5.40 3.48
CA VAL A 6 15.45 -4.81 3.57
C VAL A 6 16.41 -5.51 2.61
N GLN A 7 16.37 -6.84 2.51
CA GLN A 7 17.26 -7.60 1.65
C GLN A 7 16.94 -7.43 0.16
N VAL A 8 15.64 -7.43 -0.19
CA VAL A 8 15.20 -7.08 -1.55
C VAL A 8 15.63 -5.66 -1.89
N SER A 9 15.45 -4.71 -0.98
CA SER A 9 15.86 -3.31 -1.20
C SER A 9 17.37 -3.18 -1.34
N TYR A 10 18.15 -3.86 -0.49
CA TYR A 10 19.61 -3.86 -0.55
C TYR A 10 20.12 -4.42 -1.88
N TYR A 11 19.64 -5.60 -2.29
CA TYR A 11 20.01 -6.20 -3.57
C TYR A 11 19.70 -5.29 -4.76
N LEU A 12 18.61 -4.53 -4.66
CA LEU A 12 18.10 -3.72 -5.74
C LEU A 12 18.74 -2.33 -5.85
N PHE A 13 19.20 -1.76 -4.73
CA PHE A 13 19.86 -0.43 -4.68
C PHE A 13 21.39 -0.49 -4.63
N PHE A 14 22.00 -1.51 -4.01
CA PHE A 14 23.44 -1.55 -3.74
C PHE A 14 24.27 -2.31 -4.79
N GLU A 15 23.67 -3.12 -5.66
CA GLU A 15 24.43 -3.99 -6.59
C GLU A 15 25.02 -3.27 -7.82
N ASN A 16 24.65 -2.01 -8.11
CA ASN A 16 25.03 -1.35 -9.37
C ASN A 16 25.63 0.06 -9.21
N HIS A 17 26.87 0.15 -8.74
CA HIS A 17 27.60 1.42 -8.61
C HIS A 17 28.30 1.95 -9.89
N THR A 18 28.19 1.30 -11.06
CA THR A 18 29.08 1.59 -12.19
C THR A 18 28.47 2.32 -13.41
N THR A 19 27.15 2.48 -13.55
CA THR A 19 26.57 3.29 -14.66
C THR A 19 25.24 3.98 -14.29
N LYS A 20 25.31 5.27 -13.93
CA LYS A 20 24.27 6.06 -13.23
C LYS A 20 22.89 6.23 -13.90
N GLN A 21 22.72 5.94 -15.19
CA GLN A 21 21.44 6.21 -15.90
C GLN A 21 20.84 4.96 -16.56
N ARG A 22 21.65 4.07 -17.14
CA ARG A 22 21.20 2.78 -17.70
C ARG A 22 20.65 1.84 -16.62
N SER A 23 21.22 1.93 -15.40
CA SER A 23 20.79 1.15 -14.23
C SER A 23 19.36 1.46 -13.76
N LYS A 24 18.88 2.72 -13.84
CA LYS A 24 17.55 3.08 -13.29
C LYS A 24 16.39 2.38 -13.99
N HIS A 25 16.45 2.25 -15.31
CA HIS A 25 15.41 1.56 -16.09
C HIS A 25 15.42 0.05 -15.82
N GLU A 26 16.60 -0.54 -15.68
CA GLU A 26 16.76 -1.95 -15.36
C GLU A 26 16.22 -2.29 -13.96
N THR A 27 16.54 -1.47 -12.96
CA THR A 27 15.99 -1.60 -11.60
C THR A 27 14.46 -1.55 -11.59
N ARG A 28 13.85 -0.67 -12.41
CA ARG A 28 12.38 -0.58 -12.55
C ARG A 28 11.78 -1.84 -13.18
N ILE A 29 12.38 -2.33 -14.26
CA ILE A 29 11.93 -3.58 -14.91
C ILE A 29 12.04 -4.75 -13.92
N ARG A 30 13.16 -4.86 -13.18
CA ARG A 30 13.35 -5.91 -12.18
C ARG A 30 12.26 -5.87 -11.10
N ILE A 31 11.91 -4.70 -10.55
CA ILE A 31 10.81 -4.59 -9.57
C ILE A 31 9.46 -4.98 -10.21
N CYS A 32 9.19 -4.54 -11.44
CA CYS A 32 7.94 -4.86 -12.13
C CYS A 32 7.79 -6.37 -12.33
N LEU A 33 8.86 -7.04 -12.80
CA LEU A 33 8.90 -8.49 -12.96
C LEU A 33 8.73 -9.22 -11.61
N LEU A 34 9.43 -8.76 -10.57
CA LEU A 34 9.32 -9.32 -9.22
C LEU A 34 7.88 -9.20 -8.69
N THR A 35 7.23 -8.05 -8.93
CA THR A 35 5.84 -7.80 -8.54
C THR A 35 4.88 -8.77 -9.22
N ILE A 36 5.00 -8.95 -10.54
CA ILE A 36 4.18 -9.88 -11.32
C ILE A 36 4.41 -11.32 -10.81
N MET A 37 5.67 -11.71 -10.59
CA MET A 37 6.03 -13.02 -10.07
C MET A 37 5.37 -13.32 -8.71
N PHE A 38 5.44 -12.38 -7.76
CA PHE A 38 4.83 -12.55 -6.43
C PHE A 38 3.30 -12.57 -6.48
N TRP A 39 2.67 -11.84 -7.41
CA TRP A 39 1.22 -11.92 -7.63
C TRP A 39 0.79 -13.27 -8.18
N ILE A 40 1.50 -13.81 -9.17
CA ILE A 40 1.25 -15.15 -9.71
C ILE A 40 1.42 -16.19 -8.60
N LEU A 41 2.51 -16.09 -7.82
CA LEU A 41 2.77 -16.99 -6.70
C LEU A 41 1.63 -16.93 -5.67
N THR A 42 1.13 -15.74 -5.35
CA THR A 42 0.02 -15.57 -4.41
C THR A 42 -1.25 -16.24 -4.92
N LEU A 43 -1.59 -16.06 -6.19
CA LEU A 43 -2.76 -16.70 -6.81
C LEU A 43 -2.62 -18.22 -6.84
N LEU A 44 -1.41 -18.74 -7.07
CA LEU A 44 -1.13 -20.17 -7.08
C LEU A 44 -1.28 -20.77 -5.67
N ILE A 45 -0.70 -20.14 -4.65
CA ILE A 45 -0.82 -20.60 -3.26
C ILE A 45 -2.27 -20.54 -2.77
N ASP A 46 -3.01 -19.48 -3.11
CA ASP A 46 -4.43 -19.33 -2.74
C ASP A 46 -5.31 -20.42 -3.38
N ARG A 47 -5.00 -20.82 -4.62
CA ARG A 47 -5.75 -21.86 -5.35
C ARG A 47 -5.38 -23.29 -4.94
N TYR A 48 -4.10 -23.57 -4.68
CA TYR A 48 -3.60 -24.94 -4.49
C TYR A 48 -3.40 -25.36 -3.03
N VAL A 49 -3.09 -24.42 -2.12
CA VAL A 49 -2.71 -24.75 -0.74
C VAL A 49 -3.82 -24.37 0.22
N GLU A 50 -4.05 -23.07 0.41
CA GLU A 50 -4.99 -22.55 1.40
C GLU A 50 -5.48 -21.16 1.01
N ARG A 51 -6.77 -20.88 1.25
CA ARG A 51 -7.33 -19.54 1.06
C ARG A 51 -6.64 -18.55 1.98
N ILE A 52 -6.45 -17.31 1.51
CA ILE A 52 -5.86 -16.23 2.31
C ILE A 52 -6.64 -16.04 3.62
N SER A 53 -5.99 -16.26 4.76
CA SER A 53 -6.58 -16.09 6.09
C SER A 53 -5.76 -15.14 6.95
N ARG A 54 -6.35 -13.97 7.21
CA ARG A 54 -5.75 -12.93 8.08
C ARG A 54 -5.58 -13.38 9.53
N ARG A 55 -6.39 -14.34 9.99
CA ARG A 55 -6.40 -14.79 11.41
C ARG A 55 -5.27 -15.77 11.73
N ILE A 56 -4.89 -16.60 10.77
CA ILE A 56 -3.86 -17.65 10.95
C ILE A 56 -2.49 -17.16 10.46
N CYS A 57 -2.46 -16.02 9.75
CA CYS A 57 -1.25 -15.50 9.11
C CYS A 57 -0.57 -16.56 8.23
N ASN A 58 -1.37 -17.21 7.36
CA ASN A 58 -0.89 -18.31 6.54
C ASN A 58 0.09 -17.86 5.44
N LEU A 59 0.75 -18.83 4.79
CA LEU A 59 1.73 -18.56 3.74
C LEU A 59 1.15 -17.73 2.58
N ALA A 60 -0.12 -17.98 2.22
CA ALA A 60 -0.85 -17.22 1.21
C ALA A 60 -0.95 -15.73 1.62
N TYR A 61 -1.30 -15.45 2.88
CA TYR A 61 -1.39 -14.10 3.41
C TYR A 61 -0.03 -13.39 3.40
N VAL A 62 1.05 -14.07 3.83
CA VAL A 62 2.41 -13.53 3.81
C VAL A 62 2.80 -13.13 2.38
N THR A 63 2.66 -14.04 1.42
CA THR A 63 3.00 -13.77 0.01
C THR A 63 2.15 -12.63 -0.56
N TRP A 64 0.86 -12.58 -0.24
CA TRP A 64 -0.04 -11.51 -0.65
C TRP A 64 0.40 -10.14 -0.11
N VAL A 65 0.77 -10.06 1.17
CA VAL A 65 1.27 -8.81 1.76
C VAL A 65 2.58 -8.36 1.08
N VAL A 66 3.49 -9.29 0.78
CA VAL A 66 4.72 -8.95 0.03
C VAL A 66 4.40 -8.43 -1.37
N ALA A 67 3.49 -9.09 -2.09
CA ALA A 67 3.05 -8.69 -3.42
C ALA A 67 2.45 -7.26 -3.43
N GLN A 68 1.59 -6.95 -2.45
CA GLN A 68 0.99 -5.62 -2.28
C GLN A 68 2.04 -4.53 -2.04
N ASN A 69 3.02 -4.79 -1.17
CA ASN A 69 4.11 -3.84 -0.90
C ASN A 69 4.99 -3.60 -2.14
N LEU A 70 5.33 -4.66 -2.88
CA LEU A 70 6.09 -4.56 -4.13
C LEU A 70 5.32 -3.80 -5.21
N GLN A 71 4.01 -4.02 -5.31
CA GLN A 71 3.15 -3.30 -6.23
C GLN A 71 3.09 -1.79 -5.92
N LEU A 72 2.99 -1.41 -4.64
CA LEU A 72 3.04 0.00 -4.25
C LEU A 72 4.39 0.64 -4.60
N LEU A 73 5.49 -0.07 -4.39
CA LEU A 73 6.83 0.40 -4.78
C LEU A 73 6.93 0.57 -6.31
N ALA A 74 6.46 -0.41 -7.08
CA ALA A 74 6.43 -0.34 -8.53
C ALA A 74 5.60 0.85 -9.02
N LEU A 75 4.41 1.06 -8.45
CA LEU A 75 3.53 2.17 -8.78
C LEU A 75 4.18 3.53 -8.45
N ARG A 76 4.85 3.65 -7.30
CA ARG A 76 5.57 4.88 -6.92
C ARG A 76 6.67 5.21 -7.91
N LEU A 77 7.45 4.21 -8.36
CA LEU A 77 8.50 4.40 -9.35
C LEU A 77 7.97 4.74 -10.75
N LEU A 78 6.79 4.23 -11.11
CA LEU A 78 6.09 4.62 -12.33
C LEU A 78 5.53 6.04 -12.22
N ALA A 79 4.96 6.42 -11.07
CA ALA A 79 4.45 7.76 -10.81
C ALA A 79 5.55 8.82 -10.90
N ASP A 80 6.74 8.55 -10.36
CA ASP A 80 7.93 9.39 -10.50
C ASP A 80 8.30 9.66 -11.97
N ASN A 81 8.01 8.71 -12.87
CA ASN A 81 8.30 8.87 -14.30
C ASN A 81 7.30 9.80 -15.01
N ILE A 82 6.06 9.85 -14.53
CA ILE A 82 4.97 10.62 -15.14
C ILE A 82 4.93 12.04 -14.56
N ILE A 83 5.04 12.16 -13.24
CA ILE A 83 4.80 13.41 -12.49
C ILE A 83 6.12 14.11 -12.10
N GLY A 84 7.26 13.42 -12.28
CA GLY A 84 8.57 13.86 -11.80
C GLY A 84 8.75 13.59 -10.30
N HIS A 85 9.90 13.95 -9.74
CA HIS A 85 10.26 13.72 -8.33
C HIS A 85 9.50 14.60 -7.31
N LYS A 86 8.20 14.82 -7.52
CA LYS A 86 7.34 15.53 -6.57
C LYS A 86 6.60 14.52 -5.72
N THR A 87 6.83 14.59 -4.42
CA THR A 87 6.00 13.86 -3.44
C THR A 87 4.56 14.31 -3.59
N LEU A 88 3.66 13.36 -3.83
CA LEU A 88 2.24 13.62 -3.97
C LEU A 88 1.73 14.28 -2.68
N CYS A 89 0.89 15.31 -2.79
CA CYS A 89 0.37 16.01 -1.61
C CYS A 89 -0.32 15.03 -0.65
N LEU A 90 -1.05 14.05 -1.20
CA LEU A 90 -1.70 13.00 -0.44
C LEU A 90 -0.69 12.12 0.31
N GLU A 91 0.36 11.65 -0.38
CA GLU A 91 1.44 10.85 0.21
C GLU A 91 2.10 11.59 1.38
N ARG A 92 2.40 12.88 1.19
CA ARG A 92 2.94 13.73 2.26
C ARG A 92 1.98 13.87 3.45
N ALA A 93 0.68 14.04 3.19
CA ALA A 93 -0.32 14.16 4.24
C ALA A 93 -0.42 12.90 5.11
N PHE A 94 -0.38 11.72 4.48
CA PHE A 94 -0.35 10.43 5.19
C PHE A 94 0.97 10.20 5.93
N ASP A 95 2.11 10.44 5.29
CA ASP A 95 3.45 10.22 5.89
C ASP A 95 3.70 11.13 7.11
N ARG A 96 3.23 12.38 7.07
CA ARG A 96 3.46 13.36 8.14
C ARG A 96 2.81 12.95 9.46
N ASN A 97 1.65 12.28 9.41
CA ASN A 97 0.80 12.01 10.57
C ASN A 97 0.28 10.56 10.55
N LEU A 98 1.17 9.58 10.32
CA LEU A 98 0.80 8.16 10.18
C LEU A 98 -0.10 7.64 11.32
N LEU A 99 0.22 7.98 12.58
CA LEU A 99 -0.58 7.57 13.75
C LEU A 99 -1.99 8.18 13.73
N ALA A 100 -2.10 9.48 13.49
CA ALA A 100 -3.41 10.14 13.40
C ALA A 100 -4.22 9.58 12.23
N SER A 101 -3.53 9.27 11.11
CA SER A 101 -4.17 8.69 9.94
C SER A 101 -4.77 7.31 10.24
N PHE A 102 -4.04 6.50 11.00
CA PHE A 102 -4.48 5.20 11.49
C PHE A 102 -5.67 5.33 12.44
N LEU A 103 -5.64 6.27 13.39
CA LEU A 103 -6.72 6.48 14.34
C LEU A 103 -8.02 6.90 13.64
N VAL A 104 -7.95 7.89 12.75
CA VAL A 104 -9.09 8.39 11.97
C VAL A 104 -9.66 7.29 11.08
N ALA A 105 -8.81 6.50 10.42
CA ALA A 105 -9.25 5.36 9.61
C ALA A 105 -10.04 4.34 10.45
N ASN A 106 -9.53 3.96 11.63
CA ASN A 106 -10.24 3.01 12.49
C ASN A 106 -11.56 3.58 13.03
N LEU A 107 -11.59 4.87 13.40
CA LEU A 107 -12.81 5.53 13.87
C LEU A 107 -13.88 5.58 12.77
N LEU A 108 -13.51 5.99 11.55
CA LEU A 108 -14.42 6.03 10.41
C LEU A 108 -14.90 4.62 10.02
N THR A 109 -14.02 3.61 10.08
CA THR A 109 -14.40 2.23 9.80
C THR A 109 -15.41 1.71 10.84
N GLY A 110 -15.19 2.04 12.12
CA GLY A 110 -16.14 1.74 13.20
C GLY A 110 -17.48 2.45 13.01
N LEU A 111 -17.47 3.72 12.61
CA LEU A 111 -18.68 4.50 12.33
C LEU A 111 -19.51 3.88 11.21
N VAL A 112 -18.88 3.52 10.09
CA VAL A 112 -19.55 2.84 8.97
C VAL A 112 -20.16 1.52 9.42
N ASN A 113 -19.43 0.73 10.21
CA ASN A 113 -19.90 -0.57 10.69
C ASN A 113 -21.05 -0.48 11.72
N LEU A 114 -21.19 0.63 12.43
CA LEU A 114 -22.31 0.90 13.33
C LEU A 114 -23.52 1.54 12.61
N SER A 115 -23.27 2.27 11.52
CA SER A 115 -24.32 2.99 10.78
C SER A 115 -25.01 2.13 9.73
N VAL A 116 -24.32 1.10 9.23
CA VAL A 116 -24.80 0.23 8.15
C VAL A 116 -24.65 -1.23 8.58
N ASP A 117 -25.73 -2.00 8.46
CA ASP A 117 -25.68 -3.46 8.57
C ASP A 117 -24.97 -4.06 7.35
N THR A 118 -23.65 -3.91 7.31
CA THR A 118 -22.78 -4.26 6.16
C THR A 118 -22.90 -5.71 5.72
N ILE A 119 -23.37 -6.60 6.60
CA ILE A 119 -23.57 -8.03 6.32
C ILE A 119 -24.65 -8.30 5.26
N PHE A 120 -25.67 -7.44 5.14
CA PHE A 120 -26.80 -7.65 4.21
C PHE A 120 -26.74 -6.74 2.97
N VAL A 121 -25.67 -5.97 2.82
CA VAL A 121 -25.53 -4.98 1.75
C VAL A 121 -25.12 -5.67 0.44
N SER A 122 -25.76 -5.27 -0.67
CA SER A 122 -25.44 -5.78 -2.00
C SER A 122 -23.99 -5.44 -2.43
N PRO A 123 -23.35 -6.22 -3.32
CA PRO A 123 -21.96 -5.99 -3.71
C PRO A 123 -21.68 -4.59 -4.24
N LEU A 124 -22.61 -4.02 -5.03
CA LEU A 124 -22.48 -2.68 -5.58
C LEU A 124 -22.51 -1.61 -4.48
N SER A 125 -23.46 -1.73 -3.55
CA SER A 125 -23.56 -0.82 -2.41
C SER A 125 -22.34 -0.93 -1.48
N ALA A 126 -21.79 -2.12 -1.29
CA ALA A 126 -20.56 -2.31 -0.52
C ALA A 126 -19.36 -1.59 -1.17
N VAL A 127 -19.22 -1.68 -2.50
CA VAL A 127 -18.17 -0.94 -3.24
C VAL A 127 -18.37 0.57 -3.11
N LEU A 128 -19.61 1.06 -3.22
CA LEU A 128 -19.91 2.49 -3.05
C LEU A 128 -19.57 2.99 -1.64
N ILE A 129 -19.87 2.21 -0.60
CA ILE A 129 -19.49 2.52 0.77
C ILE A 129 -17.97 2.57 0.90
N LEU A 130 -17.24 1.62 0.32
CA LEU A 130 -15.78 1.60 0.39
C LEU A 130 -15.14 2.79 -0.34
N VAL A 131 -15.68 3.17 -1.51
CA VAL A 131 -15.20 4.34 -2.28
C VAL A 131 -15.48 5.63 -1.52
N SER A 132 -16.70 5.82 -1.01
CA SER A 132 -17.06 7.01 -0.22
C SER A 132 -16.22 7.10 1.06
N TYR A 133 -16.05 5.99 1.79
CA TYR A 133 -15.14 5.90 2.94
C TYR A 133 -13.71 6.34 2.56
N SER A 134 -13.14 5.79 1.48
CA SER A 134 -11.77 6.11 1.06
C SER A 134 -11.61 7.58 0.67
N LEU A 135 -12.61 8.16 0.00
CA LEU A 135 -12.63 9.58 -0.35
C LEU A 135 -12.71 10.48 0.89
N THR A 136 -13.61 10.16 1.83
CA THR A 136 -13.72 10.92 3.08
C THR A 136 -12.42 10.87 3.88
N LEU A 137 -11.77 9.71 3.95
CA LEU A 137 -10.46 9.55 4.60
C LEU A 137 -9.41 10.47 3.96
N CYS A 138 -9.30 10.45 2.62
CA CYS A 138 -8.35 11.30 1.90
C CYS A 138 -8.59 12.79 2.16
N VAL A 139 -9.84 13.26 2.10
CA VAL A 139 -10.20 14.66 2.37
C VAL A 139 -9.82 15.05 3.81
N VAL A 140 -10.16 14.21 4.79
CA VAL A 140 -9.84 14.46 6.20
C VAL A 140 -8.32 14.54 6.42
N MET A 141 -7.52 13.63 5.84
CA MET A 141 -6.05 13.70 5.98
C MET A 141 -5.47 14.97 5.39
N VAL A 142 -5.97 15.40 4.23
CA VAL A 142 -5.52 16.63 3.58
C VAL A 142 -5.88 17.84 4.44
N LEU A 143 -7.10 17.90 4.99
CA LEU A 143 -7.51 18.97 5.91
C LEU A 143 -6.66 19.02 7.19
N ILE A 144 -6.32 17.86 7.76
CA ILE A 144 -5.42 17.76 8.92
C ILE A 144 -4.02 18.27 8.58
N ASP A 145 -3.49 17.92 7.40
CA ASP A 145 -2.19 18.40 6.93
C ASP A 145 -2.17 19.93 6.73
N PHE A 146 -3.23 20.50 6.15
CA PHE A 146 -3.42 21.94 5.98
C PHE A 146 -3.56 22.69 7.30
N SER A 147 -4.21 22.07 8.30
CA SER A 147 -4.38 22.66 9.63
C SER A 147 -3.06 22.75 10.40
N GLY A 148 -1.96 22.22 9.85
CA GLY A 148 -0.62 22.33 10.42
C GLY A 148 -0.39 21.48 11.67
N VAL A 149 -1.42 20.76 12.14
CA VAL A 149 -1.37 19.98 13.38
C VAL A 149 -0.49 18.75 13.15
N LYS A 150 0.76 18.82 13.63
CA LYS A 150 1.64 17.65 13.77
C LYS A 150 1.33 16.99 15.11
N TYR A 151 0.57 15.90 15.08
CA TYR A 151 0.46 15.01 16.23
C TYR A 151 1.70 14.11 16.28
N LYS A 152 2.86 14.72 16.56
CA LYS A 152 4.12 13.99 16.70
C LYS A 152 4.22 13.48 18.14
N PHE A 153 3.51 12.39 18.43
CA PHE A 153 3.84 11.56 19.59
C PHE A 153 5.00 10.65 19.16
N TRP A 154 6.22 11.21 19.33
CA TRP A 154 7.56 10.71 18.95
C TRP A 154 8.23 11.40 17.75
#